data_AF-A0A0D1E5N4-F1
#
_entry.id   AF-A0A0D1E5N4-F1
#
_cell.length_a   1.000
_cell.length_b   1.000
_cell.length_c   1.000
_cell.angle_alpha   90.00
_cell.angle_beta   90.00
_cell.angle_gamma   90.00
#
_symmetry.space_group_name_H-M   'P 1'
#
loop_
_entity.id
_entity.type
_entity.pdbx_description
1 polymer ?
#
loop_
_entity_poly.entity_id
_entity_poly.type
_entity_poly.pdbx_seq_one_letter_code
_entity_poly.pdbx_strand_id
1 'polypeptide(L)'
;MKRAIASQDAVSAKKPKAGSDDEMMLPTRATACASATTSSNGETVERPTQKLASIFEPRTVRSSTTSPNLARSRLTWLEPIGANKTCLHAIYGDPQPTSKIAFFDLDGTLIRPKNNKTFPSKTDEFDFELLFSTRPPGMRSLLERIRQQHLDGYAIVIITNQKQTAYSAKSGLATWKNKMAHIAAAMQVPMRVFAALGDDEYRKPRLGMWTEFLRTNRGVEVDKEKSFFVGDAAGRKKYRDHQDTDLKWALNAGIQFYTPQEYFLGREREYEIPMRPWSPSALKRADATLKGLIAEPEDEMVTVDVSLIDKEASAKSTILGVGHGSHEASEIVLFVGAPASGKTFLFNRVFAPAHYVHVNQDTLRTRDKCLGVVRENIQANRSCVVDNTNRDRATRKHYIDLARSLGVRIRCLYFDVPKHVCVHNNHFRAHHGPTSGQELVRSLLPATAIESWFKDRQPPLRDEGFDAQIIRIVGRWSGDKDVEKRYRMYYH
;
A
#
# COMPACT_ATOMS: atom_id res chain seq x y z
N MET A 1 41.31 45.52 1.06
CA MET A 1 42.34 46.18 1.89
C MET A 1 41.59 46.96 2.98
N LYS A 2 41.89 46.89 4.28
CA LYS A 2 43.12 46.50 5.01
C LYS A 2 42.89 45.29 5.96
N ARG A 3 43.97 44.59 6.33
CA ARG A 3 44.09 43.73 7.55
C ARG A 3 44.41 44.66 8.75
N ALA A 4 44.47 44.31 10.04
CA ALA A 4 44.43 43.08 10.86
C ALA A 4 43.88 43.48 12.29
N ILE A 5 43.95 42.77 13.43
CA ILE A 5 44.57 41.49 13.85
C ILE A 5 43.87 40.94 15.14
N ALA A 6 43.94 39.62 15.38
CA ALA A 6 44.08 38.81 16.62
C ALA A 6 43.61 39.32 18.04
N SER A 7 43.20 38.46 19.00
CA SER A 7 42.97 37.00 19.09
C SER A 7 42.43 36.58 20.49
N GLN A 8 42.04 35.29 20.66
CA GLN A 8 41.79 34.55 21.93
C GLN A 8 40.51 34.90 22.71
N ASP A 9 39.95 34.02 23.56
CA ASP A 9 39.69 32.56 23.50
C ASP A 9 38.88 32.20 24.77
N ALA A 10 37.74 31.51 24.65
CA ALA A 10 37.12 30.77 25.78
C ALA A 10 35.99 29.84 25.33
N VAL A 11 36.11 28.57 25.68
CA VAL A 11 35.12 27.50 25.39
C VAL A 11 34.19 27.30 26.59
N SER A 12 32.90 27.06 26.35
CA SER A 12 32.06 26.35 27.32
C SER A 12 31.06 25.42 26.63
N ALA A 13 31.30 24.12 26.77
CA ALA A 13 30.46 23.07 26.19
C ALA A 13 29.21 22.79 27.05
N LYS A 14 28.06 22.60 26.41
CA LYS A 14 26.88 21.98 27.04
C LYS A 14 26.69 20.55 26.53
N LYS A 15 26.92 19.57 27.42
CA LYS A 15 26.51 18.17 27.22
C LYS A 15 24.97 18.07 27.15
N PRO A 16 24.38 17.28 26.24
CA PRO A 16 23.08 16.68 26.49
C PRO A 16 23.23 15.51 27.49
N LYS A 17 22.33 15.42 28.46
CA LYS A 17 22.29 14.30 29.42
C LYS A 17 21.74 13.04 28.74
N ALA A 18 22.27 11.88 29.13
CA ALA A 18 21.55 10.63 28.95
C ALA A 18 20.33 10.59 29.88
N GLY A 19 19.23 10.03 29.37
CA GLY A 19 18.02 9.73 30.12
C GLY A 19 17.40 8.48 29.51
N SER A 20 17.60 7.35 30.18
CA SER A 20 16.85 6.12 29.96
C SER A 20 15.48 6.29 30.63
N ASP A 21 14.40 6.05 29.90
CA ASP A 21 13.09 5.80 30.52
C ASP A 21 12.68 4.35 30.21
N ASP A 22 12.36 3.65 31.29
CA ASP A 22 12.25 2.20 31.35
C ASP A 22 10.90 1.65 30.90
N GLU A 23 10.93 0.38 30.55
CA GLU A 23 9.77 -0.42 30.17
C GLU A 23 8.89 -0.72 31.40
N MET A 24 7.77 -0.01 31.57
CA MET A 24 6.84 -0.26 32.68
C MET A 24 6.00 -1.54 32.49
N MET A 25 6.60 -2.67 32.87
CA MET A 25 5.92 -3.90 33.25
C MET A 25 5.02 -3.68 34.48
N LEU A 26 3.75 -4.08 34.42
CA LEU A 26 2.86 -4.23 35.58
C LEU A 26 1.96 -5.49 35.42
N PRO A 27 1.53 -6.13 36.51
CA PRO A 27 1.87 -7.53 36.68
C PRO A 27 0.69 -8.51 36.65
N THR A 28 1.05 -9.77 36.40
CA THR A 28 0.18 -10.95 36.61
C THR A 28 -0.27 -11.08 38.06
N ARG A 29 -1.58 -11.29 38.27
CA ARG A 29 -2.05 -12.20 39.32
C ARG A 29 -3.37 -12.86 38.92
N ALA A 30 -3.42 -14.17 39.07
CA ALA A 30 -4.61 -14.97 38.80
C ALA A 30 -5.55 -15.01 40.02
N THR A 31 -6.83 -15.24 39.75
CA THR A 31 -7.74 -15.93 40.68
C THR A 31 -8.73 -16.75 39.85
N ALA A 32 -8.94 -18.01 40.26
CA ALA A 32 -9.86 -18.93 39.61
C ALA A 32 -11.25 -18.87 40.27
N CYS A 33 -12.29 -19.22 39.52
CA CYS A 33 -13.37 -20.06 40.03
C CYS A 33 -14.23 -20.63 38.87
N ALA A 34 -14.29 -21.96 38.77
CA ALA A 34 -15.47 -22.67 38.25
C ALA A 34 -16.55 -22.68 39.38
N SER A 35 -17.78 -23.18 39.26
CA SER A 35 -18.52 -24.01 38.28
C SER A 35 -20.03 -23.80 38.56
N ALA A 36 -20.89 -23.62 37.56
CA ALA A 36 -21.78 -24.64 36.97
C ALA A 36 -22.94 -25.23 37.85
N THR A 37 -24.17 -24.96 37.39
CA THR A 37 -25.35 -25.88 37.32
C THR A 37 -26.16 -26.27 38.57
N THR A 38 -27.49 -26.01 38.52
CA THR A 38 -28.63 -26.91 38.90
C THR A 38 -29.97 -26.21 38.55
N SER A 39 -30.82 -26.76 37.65
CA SER A 39 -32.09 -27.51 37.92
C SER A 39 -33.16 -26.72 38.72
N SER A 40 -34.48 -26.75 38.46
CA SER A 40 -35.33 -27.72 37.74
C SER A 40 -36.76 -27.16 37.44
N ASN A 41 -37.42 -27.74 36.44
CA ASN A 41 -38.87 -28.00 36.24
C ASN A 41 -39.97 -27.08 36.82
N GLY A 42 -40.96 -26.78 35.96
CA GLY A 42 -42.32 -26.37 36.35
C GLY A 42 -43.26 -26.38 35.14
N GLU A 43 -44.03 -27.45 34.95
CA GLU A 43 -45.11 -27.50 33.95
C GLU A 43 -46.42 -26.94 34.51
N THR A 44 -47.16 -26.16 33.71
CA THR A 44 -48.61 -26.05 33.82
C THR A 44 -49.23 -25.99 32.42
N VAL A 45 -50.39 -26.65 32.27
CA VAL A 45 -51.14 -26.80 31.02
C VAL A 45 -52.51 -26.14 31.20
N GLU A 46 -52.95 -25.33 30.24
CA GLU A 46 -54.38 -25.08 30.02
C GLU A 46 -54.70 -24.70 28.56
N ARG A 47 -55.89 -25.10 28.11
CA ARG A 47 -56.53 -24.84 26.79
C ARG A 47 -57.98 -24.39 27.08
N PRO A 48 -58.79 -24.03 26.08
CA PRO A 48 -58.61 -23.08 24.98
C PRO A 48 -59.76 -22.04 24.94
N THR A 49 -59.66 -20.98 24.12
CA THR A 49 -60.83 -20.17 23.73
C THR A 49 -60.83 -19.81 22.24
N GLN A 50 -61.96 -20.03 21.58
CA GLN A 50 -62.25 -19.65 20.19
C GLN A 50 -63.19 -18.44 20.14
N LYS A 51 -63.21 -17.77 18.96
CA LYS A 51 -64.13 -16.74 18.42
C LYS A 51 -63.43 -15.38 18.22
N LEU A 52 -63.63 -14.63 17.13
CA LEU A 52 -64.48 -14.79 15.92
C LEU A 52 -63.73 -14.18 14.72
N ALA A 53 -64.00 -14.65 13.49
CA ALA A 53 -63.47 -14.02 12.29
C ALA A 53 -64.23 -12.72 11.98
N SER A 54 -63.51 -11.62 11.73
CA SER A 54 -64.11 -10.34 11.32
C SER A 54 -64.23 -10.27 9.79
N ILE A 55 -65.46 -10.15 9.30
CA ILE A 55 -65.80 -10.00 7.89
C ILE A 55 -65.82 -8.50 7.58
N PHE A 56 -64.69 -7.92 7.14
CA PHE A 56 -64.65 -6.65 6.37
C PHE A 56 -63.22 -6.40 5.82
N GLU A 57 -62.98 -6.73 4.55
CA GLU A 57 -61.84 -6.20 3.78
C GLU A 57 -62.29 -5.04 2.87
N PRO A 58 -61.58 -3.91 2.89
CA PRO A 58 -61.50 -3.02 1.73
C PRO A 58 -60.15 -3.18 1.02
N ARG A 59 -60.24 -3.60 -0.25
CA ARG A 59 -59.20 -3.72 -1.29
C ARG A 59 -57.88 -2.97 -1.07
N THR A 60 -56.79 -3.72 -1.23
CA THR A 60 -55.40 -3.24 -1.22
C THR A 60 -55.08 -2.30 -2.40
N VAL A 61 -54.73 -1.05 -2.08
CA VAL A 61 -53.88 -0.21 -2.95
C VAL A 61 -52.44 -0.40 -2.46
N ARG A 62 -51.54 -0.84 -3.34
CA ARG A 62 -50.12 -1.07 -2.99
C ARG A 62 -49.39 0.26 -2.75
N SER A 63 -49.35 0.72 -1.51
CA SER A 63 -48.43 1.78 -1.07
C SER A 63 -47.06 1.21 -0.69
N SER A 64 -46.02 1.94 -1.08
CA SER A 64 -44.61 1.86 -0.65
C SER A 64 -44.27 0.93 0.52
N THR A 65 -43.53 -0.15 0.24
CA THR A 65 -42.84 -0.97 1.25
C THR A 65 -41.62 -0.24 1.83
N THR A 66 -41.87 0.73 2.71
CA THR A 66 -40.87 1.23 3.65
C THR A 66 -40.91 0.36 4.90
N SER A 67 -39.97 -0.59 5.04
CA SER A 67 -39.98 -1.52 6.18
C SER A 67 -39.92 -0.78 7.53
N PRO A 68 -40.92 -0.94 8.43
CA PRO A 68 -41.05 -0.10 9.62
C PRO A 68 -39.91 -0.23 10.63
N ASN A 69 -39.07 -1.27 10.53
CA ASN A 69 -37.88 -1.45 11.36
C ASN A 69 -36.73 -0.48 11.04
N LEU A 70 -36.68 0.12 9.85
CA LEU A 70 -35.53 0.94 9.47
C LEU A 70 -35.49 2.29 10.22
N ALA A 71 -36.65 2.87 10.50
CA ALA A 71 -36.76 4.12 11.28
C ALA A 71 -36.29 3.99 12.75
N ARG A 72 -36.18 2.76 13.27
CA ARG A 72 -35.62 2.45 14.60
C ARG A 72 -34.19 1.89 14.54
N SER A 73 -33.64 1.66 13.35
CA SER A 73 -32.30 1.09 13.18
C SER A 73 -31.24 2.11 13.58
N ARG A 74 -30.22 1.64 14.32
CA ARG A 74 -29.02 2.41 14.69
C ARG A 74 -27.81 1.85 13.94
N LEU A 75 -26.78 2.68 13.76
CA LEU A 75 -25.49 2.24 13.23
C LEU A 75 -24.74 1.49 14.33
N THR A 76 -24.56 0.18 14.15
CA THR A 76 -23.86 -0.69 15.09
C THR A 76 -22.43 -0.92 14.62
N TRP A 77 -21.46 -0.52 15.43
CA TRP A 77 -20.04 -0.85 15.22
C TRP A 77 -19.77 -2.27 15.69
N LEU A 78 -19.09 -3.05 14.84
CA LEU A 78 -18.62 -4.39 15.16
C LEU A 78 -17.16 -4.33 15.66
N GLU A 79 -16.63 -5.47 16.09
CA GLU A 79 -15.21 -5.59 16.42
C GLU A 79 -14.35 -5.17 15.21
N PRO A 80 -13.33 -4.31 15.41
CA PRO A 80 -12.40 -3.95 14.35
C PRO A 80 -11.63 -5.16 13.82
N ILE A 81 -11.38 -5.14 12.52
CA ILE A 81 -10.82 -6.26 11.75
C ILE A 81 -9.30 -6.08 11.58
N GLY A 82 -8.61 -7.21 11.43
CA GLY A 82 -7.16 -7.31 11.29
C GLY A 82 -6.44 -7.45 12.63
N ALA A 83 -5.24 -8.03 12.63
CA ALA A 83 -4.44 -8.25 13.85
C ALA A 83 -4.18 -6.95 14.63
N ASN A 84 -4.01 -5.84 13.91
CA ASN A 84 -3.77 -4.51 14.48
C ASN A 84 -5.08 -3.72 14.75
N LYS A 85 -6.26 -4.32 14.56
CA LYS A 85 -7.58 -3.68 14.72
C LYS A 85 -7.76 -2.39 13.89
N THR A 86 -7.12 -2.32 12.72
CA THR A 86 -7.01 -1.13 11.87
C THR A 86 -8.15 -0.94 10.87
N CYS A 87 -9.03 -1.91 10.68
CA CYS A 87 -10.22 -1.75 9.84
C CYS A 87 -11.49 -1.72 10.70
N LEU A 88 -12.15 -0.56 10.80
CA LEU A 88 -13.47 -0.49 11.43
C LEU A 88 -14.52 -1.07 10.49
N HIS A 89 -15.54 -1.74 11.06
CA HIS A 89 -16.71 -2.22 10.34
C HIS A 89 -17.97 -1.85 11.13
N ALA A 90 -18.97 -1.29 10.44
CA ALA A 90 -20.30 -1.03 10.98
C ALA A 90 -21.42 -1.45 10.04
N ILE A 91 -22.58 -1.70 10.64
CA ILE A 91 -23.81 -2.10 9.97
C ILE A 91 -24.94 -1.16 10.39
N TYR A 92 -25.75 -0.70 9.44
CA TYR A 92 -27.02 -0.02 9.70
C TYR A 92 -28.16 -0.79 9.05
N GLY A 93 -29.25 -1.03 9.79
CA GLY A 93 -30.31 -1.94 9.36
C GLY A 93 -29.82 -3.39 9.27
N ASP A 94 -30.39 -4.18 8.34
CA ASP A 94 -29.96 -5.55 8.05
C ASP A 94 -29.61 -5.71 6.55
N PRO A 95 -28.38 -5.34 6.13
CA PRO A 95 -27.94 -5.38 4.75
C PRO A 95 -27.71 -6.83 4.27
N GLN A 96 -28.68 -7.31 3.49
CA GLN A 96 -28.66 -8.66 2.91
C GLN A 96 -27.52 -8.84 1.88
N PRO A 97 -27.01 -10.06 1.72
CA PRO A 97 -26.16 -10.42 0.60
C PRO A 97 -26.83 -10.20 -0.77
N THR A 98 -26.07 -9.75 -1.76
CA THR A 98 -26.52 -9.58 -3.15
C THR A 98 -25.31 -9.57 -4.08
N SER A 99 -25.52 -9.83 -5.38
CA SER A 99 -24.47 -9.76 -6.39
C SER A 99 -24.20 -8.33 -6.90
N LYS A 100 -25.17 -7.42 -6.76
CA LYS A 100 -25.06 -6.02 -7.21
C LYS A 100 -24.63 -5.13 -6.05
N ILE A 101 -23.46 -4.50 -6.14
CA ILE A 101 -22.90 -3.68 -5.07
C ILE A 101 -22.64 -2.25 -5.55
N ALA A 102 -23.15 -1.28 -4.81
CA ALA A 102 -22.88 0.14 -5.00
C ALA A 102 -21.94 0.58 -3.87
N PHE A 103 -20.66 0.69 -4.20
CA PHE A 103 -19.64 1.19 -3.27
C PHE A 103 -19.49 2.70 -3.38
N PHE A 104 -19.26 3.36 -2.25
CA PHE A 104 -19.04 4.79 -2.17
C PHE A 104 -17.86 5.09 -1.24
N ASP A 105 -17.02 6.04 -1.60
CA ASP A 105 -16.22 6.76 -0.61
C ASP A 105 -17.11 7.71 0.24
N LEU A 106 -16.56 8.30 1.30
CA LEU A 106 -17.25 9.19 2.22
C LEU A 106 -16.94 10.69 1.96
N ASP A 107 -15.69 11.10 2.11
CA ASP A 107 -15.26 12.49 2.27
C ASP A 107 -14.89 13.08 0.91
N GLY A 108 -15.62 14.08 0.45
CA GLY A 108 -15.55 14.58 -0.94
C GLY A 108 -16.50 13.86 -1.90
N THR A 109 -17.09 12.74 -1.46
CA THR A 109 -17.94 11.86 -2.27
C THR A 109 -19.41 11.90 -1.86
N LEU A 110 -19.69 11.61 -0.58
CA LEU A 110 -21.05 11.63 -0.02
C LEU A 110 -21.29 12.88 0.83
N ILE A 111 -20.26 13.32 1.53
CA ILE A 111 -20.26 14.48 2.41
C ILE A 111 -19.06 15.38 2.15
N ARG A 112 -19.12 16.61 2.65
CA ARG A 112 -17.97 17.50 2.85
C ARG A 112 -18.11 18.26 4.17
N PRO A 113 -17.03 18.81 4.75
CA PRO A 113 -17.14 19.70 5.90
C PRO A 113 -18.01 20.93 5.61
N LYS A 114 -18.65 21.49 6.63
CA LYS A 114 -19.43 22.74 6.48
C LYS A 114 -18.49 23.93 6.25
N ASN A 115 -19.08 25.03 5.78
CA ASN A 115 -18.40 26.33 5.60
C ASN A 115 -17.16 26.25 4.69
N ASN A 116 -17.15 25.36 3.71
CA ASN A 116 -16.05 25.12 2.76
C ASN A 116 -14.68 24.81 3.41
N LYS A 117 -14.64 24.27 4.63
CA LYS A 117 -13.39 23.81 5.25
C LYS A 117 -12.82 22.61 4.49
N THR A 118 -11.49 22.51 4.43
CA THR A 118 -10.80 21.32 3.90
C THR A 118 -10.90 20.10 4.82
N PHE A 119 -10.98 20.34 6.14
CA PHE A 119 -11.06 19.27 7.15
C PHE A 119 -12.24 19.52 8.10
N PRO A 120 -12.96 18.45 8.51
CA PRO A 120 -14.04 18.58 9.49
C PRO A 120 -13.51 18.86 10.90
N SER A 121 -14.35 19.44 11.74
CA SER A 121 -14.11 19.55 13.18
C SER A 121 -13.83 18.18 13.82
N LYS A 122 -12.89 18.16 14.77
CA LYS A 122 -12.55 16.99 15.59
C LYS A 122 -13.52 16.75 16.75
N THR A 123 -14.39 17.71 17.05
CA THR A 123 -15.30 17.69 18.20
C THR A 123 -16.77 17.85 17.81
N ASP A 124 -17.06 18.42 16.63
CA ASP A 124 -18.42 18.59 16.12
C ASP A 124 -18.78 17.46 15.13
N GLU A 125 -19.66 16.57 15.60
CA GLU A 125 -20.22 15.46 14.84
C GLU A 125 -21.20 15.92 13.74
N PHE A 126 -21.70 17.15 13.81
CA PHE A 126 -22.54 17.80 12.79
C PHE A 126 -21.75 18.66 11.80
N ASP A 127 -20.42 18.74 11.89
CA ASP A 127 -19.57 19.40 10.88
C ASP A 127 -19.43 18.52 9.62
N PHE A 128 -20.55 18.36 8.93
CA PHE A 128 -20.67 17.79 7.59
C PHE A 128 -21.94 18.33 6.92
N GLU A 129 -21.92 18.38 5.59
CA GLU A 129 -23.10 18.54 4.75
C GLU A 129 -23.03 17.53 3.60
N LEU A 130 -24.20 17.15 3.07
CA LEU A 130 -24.28 16.24 1.93
C LEU A 130 -23.76 16.93 0.67
N LEU A 131 -23.00 16.19 -0.14
CA LEU A 131 -22.52 16.70 -1.41
C LEU A 131 -23.70 17.00 -2.36
N PHE A 132 -23.59 18.09 -3.13
CA PHE A 132 -24.63 18.57 -4.04
C PHE A 132 -25.98 18.87 -3.36
N SER A 133 -25.93 19.40 -2.13
CA SER A 133 -27.10 19.92 -1.39
C SER A 133 -27.94 20.93 -2.20
N THR A 134 -27.29 21.76 -3.00
CA THR A 134 -27.90 22.54 -4.09
C THR A 134 -27.77 21.79 -5.42
N ARG A 135 -28.90 21.31 -5.96
CA ARG A 135 -28.98 20.49 -7.18
C ARG A 135 -29.62 21.24 -8.36
N PRO A 136 -29.29 20.92 -9.62
CA PRO A 136 -30.06 21.36 -10.78
C PRO A 136 -31.53 20.90 -10.68
N PRO A 137 -32.51 21.68 -11.17
CA PRO A 137 -33.91 21.26 -11.25
C PRO A 137 -34.09 19.94 -12.02
N GLY A 138 -35.01 19.09 -11.56
CA GLY A 138 -35.33 17.80 -12.21
C GLY A 138 -34.36 16.65 -11.94
N MET A 139 -33.18 16.90 -11.38
CA MET A 139 -32.19 15.87 -11.07
C MET A 139 -32.44 15.26 -9.68
N ARG A 140 -32.23 13.94 -9.49
CA ARG A 140 -32.38 13.30 -8.17
C ARG A 140 -31.31 13.80 -7.18
N SER A 141 -31.68 13.93 -5.90
CA SER A 141 -30.73 14.25 -4.83
C SER A 141 -29.83 13.04 -4.53
N LEU A 142 -28.71 13.28 -3.85
CA LEU A 142 -27.78 12.23 -3.45
C LEU A 142 -28.49 11.11 -2.64
N LEU A 143 -29.34 11.50 -1.68
CA LEU A 143 -30.12 10.54 -0.88
C LEU A 143 -31.17 9.80 -1.71
N GLU A 144 -31.90 10.50 -2.59
CA GLU A 144 -32.86 9.88 -3.52
C GLU A 144 -32.18 8.85 -4.42
N ARG A 145 -30.99 9.16 -4.95
CA ARG A 145 -30.23 8.26 -5.83
C ARG A 145 -29.72 7.02 -5.08
N ILE A 146 -29.20 7.17 -3.85
CA ILE A 146 -28.79 6.04 -3.00
C ILE A 146 -29.98 5.15 -2.62
N ARG A 147 -31.11 5.75 -2.22
CA ARG A 147 -32.36 5.02 -1.94
C ARG A 147 -32.87 4.27 -3.16
N GLN A 148 -32.81 4.87 -4.34
CA GLN A 148 -33.16 4.17 -5.59
C GLN A 148 -32.24 2.98 -5.84
N GLN A 149 -30.91 3.10 -5.71
CA GLN A 149 -30.01 1.94 -5.91
C GLN A 149 -30.36 0.78 -4.97
N HIS A 150 -30.71 1.08 -3.72
CA HIS A 150 -31.15 0.03 -2.81
C HIS A 150 -32.46 -0.64 -3.28
N LEU A 151 -33.45 0.13 -3.75
CA LEU A 151 -34.68 -0.41 -4.36
C LEU A 151 -34.39 -1.21 -5.64
N ASP A 152 -33.40 -0.81 -6.43
CA ASP A 152 -32.92 -1.51 -7.63
C ASP A 152 -32.11 -2.78 -7.28
N GLY A 153 -32.02 -3.14 -5.99
CA GLY A 153 -31.42 -4.38 -5.50
C GLY A 153 -29.90 -4.33 -5.25
N TYR A 154 -29.33 -3.14 -5.12
CA TYR A 154 -27.92 -2.96 -4.74
C TYR A 154 -27.73 -2.99 -3.22
N ALA A 155 -26.66 -3.64 -2.76
CA ALA A 155 -26.12 -3.38 -1.43
C ALA A 155 -25.35 -2.06 -1.43
N ILE A 156 -25.60 -1.23 -0.43
CA ILE A 156 -24.93 0.05 -0.24
C ILE A 156 -23.74 -0.15 0.71
N VAL A 157 -22.53 0.17 0.25
CA VAL A 157 -21.30 -0.05 1.03
C VAL A 157 -20.44 1.22 1.00
N ILE A 158 -20.09 1.73 2.18
CA ILE A 158 -19.15 2.86 2.31
C ILE A 158 -17.75 2.30 2.59
N ILE A 159 -16.74 2.75 1.84
CA ILE A 159 -15.33 2.34 1.99
C ILE A 159 -14.44 3.58 2.00
N THR A 160 -13.85 3.89 3.15
CA THR A 160 -13.17 5.18 3.38
C THR A 160 -11.80 5.04 4.07
N ASN A 161 -10.89 5.97 3.78
CA ASN A 161 -9.53 6.02 4.33
C ASN A 161 -9.47 7.02 5.49
N GLN A 162 -9.43 6.54 6.74
CA GLN A 162 -9.63 7.33 7.96
C GLN A 162 -8.40 7.35 8.91
N LYS A 163 -7.19 7.28 8.36
CA LYS A 163 -5.92 7.26 9.12
C LYS A 163 -5.78 8.42 10.11
N GLN A 164 -6.22 9.62 9.74
CA GLN A 164 -6.16 10.82 10.58
C GLN A 164 -7.04 10.70 11.84
N THR A 165 -8.17 10.00 11.73
CA THR A 165 -9.13 9.75 12.82
C THR A 165 -8.51 8.87 13.90
N ALA A 166 -7.61 7.95 13.54
CA ALA A 166 -6.88 7.08 14.47
C ALA A 166 -5.90 7.83 15.41
N TYR A 167 -5.27 8.90 14.90
CA TYR A 167 -4.29 9.71 15.64
C TYR A 167 -4.90 10.92 16.36
N SER A 168 -6.16 11.26 16.05
CA SER A 168 -6.91 12.20 16.88
C SER A 168 -7.11 11.57 18.27
N ALA A 169 -6.98 12.39 19.34
CA ALA A 169 -7.22 11.92 20.71
C ALA A 169 -8.58 11.19 20.81
N LYS A 170 -8.75 10.27 21.78
CA LYS A 170 -9.90 9.32 21.87
C LYS A 170 -11.28 9.91 21.53
N SER A 171 -11.51 11.20 21.81
CA SER A 171 -12.70 11.95 21.39
C SER A 171 -12.95 11.96 19.87
N GLY A 172 -11.96 12.20 19.02
CA GLY A 172 -12.17 12.40 17.57
C GLY A 172 -12.66 11.14 16.85
N LEU A 173 -12.22 9.96 17.26
CA LEU A 173 -12.80 8.70 16.77
C LEU A 173 -14.25 8.52 17.22
N ALA A 174 -14.60 8.91 18.45
CA ALA A 174 -15.99 8.87 18.91
C ALA A 174 -16.88 9.87 18.14
N THR A 175 -16.43 11.11 17.97
CA THR A 175 -17.09 12.14 17.14
C THR A 175 -17.29 11.66 15.70
N TRP A 176 -16.31 11.00 15.09
CA TRP A 176 -16.46 10.42 13.75
C TRP A 176 -17.46 9.26 13.71
N LYS A 177 -17.45 8.37 14.73
CA LYS A 177 -18.46 7.29 14.84
C LYS A 177 -19.88 7.82 14.99
N ASN A 178 -20.09 8.91 15.74
CA ASN A 178 -21.39 9.57 15.88
C ASN A 178 -21.81 10.26 14.57
N LYS A 179 -20.89 10.98 13.92
CA LYS A 179 -21.10 11.56 12.58
C LYS A 179 -21.60 10.52 11.57
N MET A 180 -20.97 9.35 11.54
CA MET A 180 -21.43 8.24 10.69
C MET A 180 -22.85 7.75 11.04
N ALA A 181 -23.24 7.76 12.32
CA ALA A 181 -24.61 7.40 12.70
C ALA A 181 -25.65 8.40 12.18
N HIS A 182 -25.34 9.71 12.23
CA HIS A 182 -26.19 10.76 11.63
C HIS A 182 -26.30 10.62 10.11
N ILE A 183 -25.20 10.31 9.42
CA ILE A 183 -25.17 10.08 7.97
C ILE A 183 -26.01 8.86 7.59
N ALA A 184 -25.87 7.75 8.31
CA ALA A 184 -26.67 6.54 8.07
C ALA A 184 -28.17 6.78 8.30
N ALA A 185 -28.52 7.50 9.37
CA ALA A 185 -29.91 7.90 9.68
C ALA A 185 -30.52 8.86 8.64
N ALA A 186 -29.70 9.67 7.95
CA ALA A 186 -30.14 10.51 6.83
C ALA A 186 -30.37 9.68 5.54
N MET A 187 -29.51 8.70 5.27
CA MET A 187 -29.64 7.85 4.07
C MET A 187 -30.84 6.91 4.12
N GLN A 188 -31.15 6.32 5.27
CA GLN A 188 -32.31 5.43 5.47
C GLN A 188 -32.32 4.24 4.49
N VAL A 189 -31.17 3.58 4.32
CA VAL A 189 -31.01 2.32 3.60
C VAL A 189 -30.14 1.37 4.41
N PRO A 190 -30.38 0.04 4.39
CA PRO A 190 -29.44 -0.92 4.93
C PRO A 190 -28.06 -0.77 4.27
N MET A 191 -27.01 -0.64 5.08
CA MET A 191 -25.65 -0.42 4.56
C MET A 191 -24.57 -1.04 5.44
N ARG A 192 -23.39 -1.24 4.83
CA ARG A 192 -22.14 -1.59 5.52
C ARG A 192 -21.16 -0.42 5.41
N VAL A 193 -20.37 -0.18 6.44
CA VAL A 193 -19.30 0.82 6.45
C VAL A 193 -17.99 0.11 6.79
N PHE A 194 -16.97 0.29 5.96
CA PHE A 194 -15.59 -0.11 6.23
C PHE A 194 -14.69 1.12 6.24
N ALA A 195 -13.83 1.25 7.25
CA ALA A 195 -12.93 2.39 7.37
C ALA A 195 -11.51 1.98 7.81
N ALA A 196 -10.52 2.28 6.97
CA ALA A 196 -9.12 1.98 7.23
C ALA A 196 -8.44 3.07 8.07
N LEU A 197 -8.11 2.74 9.31
CA LEU A 197 -7.35 3.57 10.26
C LEU A 197 -5.82 3.45 10.05
N GLY A 198 -5.37 2.38 9.39
CA GLY A 198 -3.96 2.09 9.13
C GLY A 198 -3.44 2.63 7.79
N ASP A 199 -2.18 2.30 7.54
CA ASP A 199 -1.56 2.35 6.21
C ASP A 199 -1.06 0.95 5.86
N ASP A 200 -2.02 0.06 5.75
CA ASP A 200 -1.89 -1.39 5.63
C ASP A 200 -2.80 -1.91 4.50
N GLU A 201 -2.99 -3.22 4.40
CA GLU A 201 -3.83 -3.88 3.39
C GLU A 201 -5.27 -3.34 3.24
N TYR A 202 -5.84 -2.74 4.29
CA TYR A 202 -7.20 -2.21 4.25
C TYR A 202 -7.30 -0.86 3.54
N ARG A 203 -6.23 -0.04 3.58
CA ARG A 203 -6.23 1.32 3.02
C ARG A 203 -6.28 1.30 1.48
N LYS A 204 -7.26 2.00 0.90
CA LYS A 204 -7.37 2.20 -0.57
C LYS A 204 -6.05 2.77 -1.12
N PRO A 205 -5.49 2.22 -2.22
CA PRO A 205 -6.16 1.39 -3.23
C PRO A 205 -6.12 -0.13 -2.98
N ARG A 206 -5.63 -0.58 -1.83
CA ARG A 206 -5.49 -2.01 -1.51
C ARG A 206 -6.84 -2.64 -1.15
N LEU A 207 -6.96 -3.95 -1.36
CA LEU A 207 -8.26 -4.65 -1.36
C LEU A 207 -8.66 -5.28 -0.02
N GLY A 208 -8.01 -4.98 1.11
CA GLY A 208 -8.39 -5.57 2.42
C GLY A 208 -9.86 -5.32 2.78
N MET A 209 -10.37 -4.09 2.59
CA MET A 209 -11.78 -3.78 2.81
C MET A 209 -12.73 -4.48 1.81
N TRP A 210 -12.26 -4.80 0.59
CA TRP A 210 -13.03 -5.60 -0.37
C TRP A 210 -13.12 -7.07 0.06
N THR A 211 -12.00 -7.67 0.51
CA THR A 211 -11.96 -9.05 1.00
C THR A 211 -12.88 -9.24 2.20
N GLU A 212 -12.88 -8.29 3.15
CA GLU A 212 -13.81 -8.32 4.28
C GLU A 212 -15.27 -8.12 3.86
N PHE A 213 -15.53 -7.22 2.91
CA PHE A 213 -16.87 -7.10 2.32
C PHE A 213 -17.35 -8.45 1.74
N LEU A 214 -16.54 -9.14 0.92
CA LEU A 214 -16.91 -10.44 0.34
C LEU A 214 -17.24 -11.48 1.41
N ARG A 215 -16.47 -11.52 2.51
CA ARG A 215 -16.76 -12.38 3.67
C ARG A 215 -18.11 -12.06 4.31
N THR A 216 -18.48 -10.78 4.38
CA THR A 216 -19.82 -10.36 4.86
C THR A 216 -20.95 -10.61 3.86
N ASN A 217 -20.64 -10.76 2.56
CA ASN A 217 -21.58 -11.11 1.50
C ASN A 217 -21.95 -12.61 1.47
N ARG A 218 -21.56 -13.38 2.51
CA ARG A 218 -21.97 -14.78 2.76
C ARG A 218 -21.82 -15.72 1.55
N GLY A 219 -20.78 -15.52 0.73
CA GLY A 219 -20.50 -16.35 -0.44
C GLY A 219 -21.30 -16.03 -1.70
N VAL A 220 -22.16 -14.99 -1.69
CA VAL A 220 -22.78 -14.48 -2.93
C VAL A 220 -21.70 -13.79 -3.76
N GLU A 221 -21.50 -14.27 -4.99
CA GLU A 221 -20.53 -13.70 -5.92
C GLU A 221 -20.96 -12.30 -6.39
N VAL A 222 -19.99 -11.38 -6.47
CA VAL A 222 -20.22 -10.00 -6.93
C VAL A 222 -20.20 -9.94 -8.44
N ASP A 223 -21.31 -9.52 -9.03
CA ASP A 223 -21.42 -9.16 -10.44
C ASP A 223 -20.61 -7.89 -10.69
N LYS A 224 -19.39 -8.06 -11.20
CA LYS A 224 -18.42 -6.97 -11.39
C LYS A 224 -18.80 -5.99 -12.49
N GLU A 225 -19.61 -6.42 -13.46
CA GLU A 225 -20.06 -5.59 -14.58
C GLU A 225 -21.18 -4.64 -14.15
N LYS A 226 -22.07 -5.11 -13.26
CA LYS A 226 -23.15 -4.27 -12.70
C LYS A 226 -22.71 -3.50 -11.45
N SER A 227 -21.72 -3.98 -10.70
CA SER A 227 -21.23 -3.30 -9.50
C SER A 227 -20.28 -2.15 -9.82
N PHE A 228 -20.27 -1.13 -8.96
CA PHE A 228 -19.48 0.09 -9.20
C PHE A 228 -18.98 0.73 -7.90
N PHE A 229 -17.96 1.57 -8.04
CA PHE A 229 -17.45 2.47 -7.00
C PHE A 229 -17.66 3.93 -7.40
N VAL A 230 -18.11 4.76 -6.47
CA VAL A 230 -18.15 6.22 -6.61
C VAL A 230 -17.15 6.85 -5.65
N GLY A 231 -16.22 7.67 -6.16
CA GLY A 231 -15.20 8.32 -5.32
C GLY A 231 -14.60 9.57 -5.96
N ASP A 232 -14.18 10.53 -5.14
CA ASP A 232 -13.60 11.79 -5.62
C ASP A 232 -12.10 11.69 -5.95
N ALA A 233 -11.37 10.78 -5.28
CA ALA A 233 -9.95 10.54 -5.49
C ALA A 233 -9.69 9.80 -6.83
N ALA A 234 -9.79 10.55 -7.92
CA ALA A 234 -9.72 10.08 -9.31
C ALA A 234 -8.52 10.62 -10.10
N GLY A 235 -7.61 11.39 -9.49
CA GLY A 235 -6.41 11.93 -10.15
C GLY A 235 -6.65 13.03 -11.19
N ARG A 236 -7.79 13.72 -11.13
CA ARG A 236 -8.18 14.74 -12.12
C ARG A 236 -7.33 16.00 -12.02
N LYS A 237 -6.59 16.28 -13.10
CA LYS A 237 -5.70 17.45 -13.25
C LYS A 237 -6.42 18.78 -12.97
N LYS A 238 -7.66 18.93 -13.46
CA LYS A 238 -8.49 20.15 -13.35
C LYS A 238 -8.94 20.45 -11.91
N TYR A 239 -9.34 19.43 -11.16
CA TYR A 239 -9.79 19.55 -9.77
C TYR A 239 -8.63 19.52 -8.77
N ARG A 240 -7.41 19.20 -9.24
CA ARG A 240 -6.20 18.99 -8.43
C ARG A 240 -6.44 17.92 -7.35
N ASP A 241 -7.11 16.84 -7.70
CA ASP A 241 -7.34 15.70 -6.79
C ASP A 241 -6.00 15.30 -6.16
N HIS A 242 -5.94 15.29 -4.82
CA HIS A 242 -4.70 15.03 -4.11
C HIS A 242 -4.16 13.61 -4.32
N GLN A 243 -5.03 12.69 -4.75
CA GLN A 243 -4.78 11.26 -4.94
C GLN A 243 -5.74 10.69 -6.00
N ASP A 244 -5.42 9.49 -6.51
CA ASP A 244 -6.24 8.67 -7.41
C ASP A 244 -6.61 7.31 -6.76
N THR A 245 -6.62 7.24 -5.42
CA THR A 245 -6.77 6.00 -4.66
C THR A 245 -8.10 5.27 -4.89
N ASP A 246 -9.17 6.00 -5.20
CA ASP A 246 -10.50 5.41 -5.36
C ASP A 246 -10.68 4.80 -6.74
N LEU A 247 -10.22 5.53 -7.77
CA LEU A 247 -10.10 5.00 -9.12
C LEU A 247 -9.20 3.75 -9.13
N LYS A 248 -8.02 3.82 -8.51
CA LYS A 248 -7.10 2.68 -8.38
C LYS A 248 -7.72 1.51 -7.61
N TRP A 249 -8.52 1.76 -6.57
CA TRP A 249 -9.22 0.71 -5.82
C TRP A 249 -10.25 -0.03 -6.70
N ALA A 250 -11.08 0.71 -7.44
CA ALA A 250 -12.05 0.14 -8.36
C ALA A 250 -11.38 -0.67 -9.49
N LEU A 251 -10.26 -0.15 -10.04
CA LEU A 251 -9.41 -0.83 -11.02
C LEU A 251 -8.67 -2.06 -10.47
N ASN A 252 -8.55 -2.19 -9.15
CA ASN A 252 -8.03 -3.40 -8.49
C ASN A 252 -9.14 -4.43 -8.25
N ALA A 253 -10.31 -3.98 -7.77
CA ALA A 253 -11.48 -4.84 -7.60
C ALA A 253 -11.99 -5.38 -8.95
N GLY A 254 -11.76 -4.62 -10.03
CA GLY A 254 -12.21 -4.94 -11.39
C GLY A 254 -13.66 -4.58 -11.62
N ILE A 255 -14.14 -3.50 -10.99
CA ILE A 255 -15.51 -2.99 -11.10
C ILE A 255 -15.52 -1.60 -11.75
N GLN A 256 -16.69 -1.13 -12.19
CA GLN A 256 -16.79 0.20 -12.80
C GLN A 256 -16.50 1.30 -11.77
N PHE A 257 -15.90 2.40 -12.22
CA PHE A 257 -15.67 3.60 -11.41
C PHE A 257 -16.43 4.79 -11.96
N TYR A 258 -16.90 5.66 -11.07
CA TYR A 258 -17.47 6.96 -11.38
C TYR A 258 -16.96 8.02 -10.39
N THR A 259 -16.81 9.26 -10.85
CA THR A 259 -16.68 10.40 -9.93
C THR A 259 -18.05 10.81 -9.37
N PRO A 260 -18.14 11.54 -8.25
CA PRO A 260 -19.42 12.04 -7.73
C PRO A 260 -20.15 12.92 -8.75
N GLN A 261 -19.40 13.68 -9.55
CA GLN A 261 -19.92 14.54 -10.60
C GLN A 261 -20.52 13.75 -11.77
N GLU A 262 -19.88 12.67 -12.22
CA GLU A 262 -20.45 11.75 -13.20
C GLU A 262 -21.70 11.06 -12.64
N TYR A 263 -21.58 10.48 -11.44
CA TYR A 263 -22.60 9.60 -10.89
C TYR A 263 -23.86 10.34 -10.41
N PHE A 264 -23.71 11.44 -9.67
CA PHE A 264 -24.84 12.18 -9.12
C PHE A 264 -25.34 13.27 -10.06
N LEU A 265 -24.45 13.91 -10.84
CA LEU A 265 -24.79 15.04 -11.71
C LEU A 265 -24.84 14.70 -13.21
N GLY A 266 -24.56 13.47 -13.62
CA GLY A 266 -24.60 13.05 -15.02
C GLY A 266 -23.57 13.77 -15.91
N ARG A 267 -22.48 14.28 -15.34
CA ARG A 267 -21.41 14.92 -16.11
C ARG A 267 -20.60 13.90 -16.89
N GLU A 268 -19.94 14.37 -17.94
CA GLU A 268 -18.95 13.59 -18.67
C GLU A 268 -17.74 13.25 -17.80
N ARG A 269 -17.02 12.21 -18.21
CA ARG A 269 -15.86 11.67 -17.50
C ARG A 269 -14.65 12.60 -17.64
N GLU A 270 -14.10 13.04 -16.50
CA GLU A 270 -12.98 14.01 -16.46
C GLU A 270 -11.63 13.41 -16.01
N TYR A 271 -11.49 12.07 -15.93
CA TYR A 271 -10.27 11.38 -15.46
C TYR A 271 -9.66 10.39 -16.47
N GLU A 272 -8.33 10.33 -16.52
CA GLU A 272 -7.56 9.35 -17.30
C GLU A 272 -7.39 8.04 -16.50
N ILE A 273 -7.25 6.88 -17.16
CA ILE A 273 -6.87 5.64 -16.45
C ILE A 273 -5.38 5.74 -16.15
N PRO A 274 -4.93 5.64 -14.87
CA PRO A 274 -3.50 5.66 -14.57
C PRO A 274 -2.80 4.48 -15.26
N MET A 275 -1.59 4.71 -15.75
CA MET A 275 -0.75 3.65 -16.31
C MET A 275 -0.22 2.76 -15.18
N ARG A 276 0.02 1.48 -15.50
CA ARG A 276 0.76 0.54 -14.64
C ARG A 276 2.17 0.31 -15.23
N PRO A 277 3.12 1.24 -15.06
CA PRO A 277 4.44 1.14 -15.71
C PRO A 277 5.30 -0.03 -15.20
N TRP A 278 4.96 -0.61 -14.04
CA TRP A 278 5.51 -1.90 -13.54
C TRP A 278 4.89 -3.14 -14.21
N SER A 279 3.82 -2.99 -14.99
CA SER A 279 3.23 -4.10 -15.76
C SER A 279 4.13 -4.43 -16.96
N PRO A 280 4.36 -5.72 -17.31
CA PRO A 280 5.13 -6.12 -18.48
C PRO A 280 4.67 -5.50 -19.82
N SER A 281 3.40 -5.09 -19.90
CA SER A 281 2.77 -4.44 -21.05
C SER A 281 3.12 -2.95 -21.22
N ALA A 282 3.63 -2.28 -20.19
CA ALA A 282 3.99 -0.86 -20.23
C ALA A 282 5.47 -0.62 -20.56
N LEU A 283 6.30 -1.64 -20.38
CA LEU A 283 7.66 -1.72 -20.93
C LEU A 283 7.58 -1.97 -22.44
N LYS A 284 7.26 -0.92 -23.21
CA LYS A 284 7.73 -0.84 -24.59
C LYS A 284 9.23 -1.18 -24.58
N ARG A 285 9.70 -1.93 -25.59
CA ARG A 285 11.14 -1.88 -25.90
C ARG A 285 11.48 -0.40 -26.09
N ALA A 286 12.71 0.01 -25.78
CA ALA A 286 13.15 1.33 -26.18
C ALA A 286 13.15 1.37 -27.71
N ASP A 287 12.02 1.83 -28.30
CA ASP A 287 11.95 2.14 -29.72
C ASP A 287 13.08 3.12 -29.98
N ALA A 288 13.88 2.83 -31.01
CA ALA A 288 15.11 3.55 -31.31
C ALA A 288 14.81 5.04 -31.52
N THR A 289 14.95 5.81 -30.45
CA THR A 289 14.86 7.26 -30.50
C THR A 289 16.13 7.80 -31.14
N LEU A 290 16.03 8.97 -31.78
CA LEU A 290 17.13 9.70 -32.43
C LEU A 290 18.31 10.08 -31.50
N LYS A 291 18.31 9.60 -30.24
CA LYS A 291 19.44 9.66 -29.31
C LYS A 291 20.66 8.85 -29.78
N GLY A 292 20.48 7.77 -30.54
CA GLY A 292 21.56 6.85 -30.95
C GLY A 292 22.56 7.38 -32.00
N LEU A 293 22.73 8.70 -32.12
CA LEU A 293 23.72 9.35 -33.00
C LEU A 293 24.99 9.80 -32.27
N ILE A 294 24.95 9.85 -30.93
CA ILE A 294 26.09 10.09 -30.05
C ILE A 294 26.11 8.92 -29.08
N ALA A 295 27.24 8.22 -28.94
CA ALA A 295 27.38 7.16 -27.97
C ALA A 295 27.36 7.77 -26.56
N GLU A 296 26.37 7.39 -25.75
CA GLU A 296 26.28 7.80 -24.35
C GLU A 296 27.14 6.86 -23.49
N PRO A 297 27.66 7.31 -22.33
CA PRO A 297 28.44 6.43 -21.44
C PRO A 297 27.65 5.21 -20.90
N GLU A 298 26.32 5.22 -21.02
CA GLU A 298 25.45 4.09 -20.71
C GLU A 298 25.43 2.98 -21.79
N ASP A 299 25.88 3.30 -23.02
CA ASP A 299 25.91 2.35 -24.15
C ASP A 299 27.12 1.39 -24.07
N GLU A 300 28.12 1.68 -23.24
CA GLU A 300 29.23 0.76 -22.91
C GLU A 300 28.82 -0.37 -21.95
N MET A 301 27.56 -0.40 -21.47
CA MET A 301 27.09 -1.36 -20.47
C MET A 301 26.53 -2.64 -21.11
N VAL A 302 26.92 -3.80 -20.58
CA VAL A 302 26.32 -5.09 -20.95
C VAL A 302 24.96 -5.22 -20.25
N THR A 303 23.88 -5.20 -21.02
CA THR A 303 22.52 -5.31 -20.46
C THR A 303 22.10 -6.76 -20.27
N VAL A 304 21.61 -7.11 -19.08
CA VAL A 304 21.08 -8.45 -18.75
C VAL A 304 19.69 -8.30 -18.12
N ASP A 305 18.70 -9.02 -18.67
CA ASP A 305 17.36 -9.12 -18.09
C ASP A 305 17.29 -10.26 -17.07
N VAL A 306 17.05 -9.91 -15.80
CA VAL A 306 16.96 -10.86 -14.67
C VAL A 306 15.89 -11.93 -14.88
N SER A 307 14.84 -11.65 -15.66
CA SER A 307 13.76 -12.61 -15.95
C SER A 307 14.18 -13.75 -16.89
N LEU A 308 15.40 -13.71 -17.44
CA LEU A 308 15.99 -14.72 -18.31
C LEU A 308 17.03 -15.60 -17.62
N ILE A 309 17.45 -15.30 -16.39
CA ILE A 309 18.55 -16.02 -15.67
C ILE A 309 18.31 -17.53 -15.55
N ASP A 310 17.05 -17.95 -15.37
CA ASP A 310 16.68 -19.36 -15.25
C ASP A 310 16.47 -20.05 -16.61
N LYS A 311 16.48 -19.30 -17.72
CA LYS A 311 16.22 -19.77 -19.09
C LYS A 311 17.48 -19.77 -19.95
N GLU A 312 18.37 -18.83 -19.70
CA GLU A 312 19.55 -18.54 -20.51
C GLU A 312 20.81 -18.66 -19.63
N ALA A 313 21.56 -19.75 -19.82
CA ALA A 313 22.82 -19.97 -19.10
C ALA A 313 23.84 -18.83 -19.31
N SER A 314 23.79 -18.16 -20.46
CA SER A 314 24.54 -16.94 -20.80
C SER A 314 24.23 -15.78 -19.85
N ALA A 315 22.96 -15.53 -19.51
CA ALA A 315 22.60 -14.45 -18.59
C ALA A 315 23.20 -14.68 -17.19
N LYS A 316 23.13 -15.93 -16.70
CA LYS A 316 23.74 -16.30 -15.41
C LYS A 316 25.26 -16.24 -15.44
N SER A 317 25.92 -16.69 -16.50
CA SER A 317 27.38 -16.64 -16.63
C SER A 317 27.90 -15.21 -16.84
N THR A 318 27.18 -14.33 -17.53
CA THR A 318 27.51 -12.90 -17.59
C THR A 318 27.48 -12.25 -16.21
N ILE A 319 26.45 -12.53 -15.42
CA ILE A 319 26.30 -12.00 -14.04
C ILE A 319 27.42 -12.50 -13.13
N LEU A 320 27.67 -13.82 -13.11
CA LEU A 320 28.73 -14.42 -12.29
C LEU A 320 30.14 -14.11 -12.81
N GLY A 321 30.29 -13.78 -14.10
CA GLY A 321 31.57 -13.64 -14.77
C GLY A 321 32.05 -14.96 -15.38
N VAL A 322 32.87 -14.84 -16.43
CA VAL A 322 33.65 -15.98 -16.96
C VAL A 322 34.68 -16.35 -15.88
N GLY A 323 34.74 -17.61 -15.46
CA GLY A 323 35.77 -18.06 -14.49
C GLY A 323 35.34 -18.94 -13.31
N HIS A 324 34.11 -19.47 -13.24
CA HIS A 324 33.66 -20.38 -12.16
C HIS A 324 34.27 -21.81 -12.23
N GLY A 325 35.59 -21.90 -12.35
CA GLY A 325 36.42 -23.06 -12.03
C GLY A 325 37.22 -22.80 -10.75
N SER A 326 37.66 -23.87 -10.08
CA SER A 326 38.19 -23.87 -8.70
C SER A 326 39.58 -23.23 -8.49
N HIS A 327 40.02 -22.32 -9.35
CA HIS A 327 41.38 -21.75 -9.34
C HIS A 327 41.49 -20.23 -9.57
N GLU A 328 40.38 -19.49 -9.73
CA GLU A 328 40.45 -18.02 -9.82
C GLU A 328 40.53 -17.34 -8.44
N ALA A 329 41.19 -16.18 -8.41
CA ALA A 329 41.35 -15.36 -7.21
C ALA A 329 40.02 -14.69 -6.80
N SER A 330 39.81 -14.49 -5.49
CA SER A 330 38.61 -13.82 -4.99
C SER A 330 38.40 -12.41 -5.54
N GLU A 331 37.13 -12.00 -5.68
CA GLU A 331 36.74 -10.70 -6.24
C GLU A 331 35.69 -9.96 -5.39
N ILE A 332 35.52 -8.66 -5.68
CA ILE A 332 34.49 -7.80 -5.12
C ILE A 332 33.46 -7.47 -6.20
N VAL A 333 32.20 -7.82 -5.97
CA VAL A 333 31.07 -7.45 -6.82
C VAL A 333 30.27 -6.33 -6.15
N LEU A 334 30.25 -5.14 -6.76
CA LEU A 334 29.58 -3.97 -6.24
C LEU A 334 28.20 -3.84 -6.89
N PHE A 335 27.12 -3.94 -6.10
CA PHE A 335 25.78 -3.62 -6.59
C PHE A 335 25.52 -2.10 -6.50
N VAL A 336 24.96 -1.51 -7.55
CA VAL A 336 24.58 -0.09 -7.59
C VAL A 336 23.11 0.01 -7.94
N GLY A 337 22.27 0.60 -7.08
CA GLY A 337 20.83 0.65 -7.34
C GLY A 337 19.98 1.15 -6.18
N ALA A 338 18.80 1.66 -6.50
CA ALA A 338 17.85 2.19 -5.54
C ALA A 338 17.43 1.16 -4.47
N PRO A 339 16.94 1.61 -3.29
CA PRO A 339 16.16 0.73 -2.42
C PRO A 339 14.98 0.11 -3.19
N ALA A 340 14.64 -1.14 -2.87
CA ALA A 340 13.62 -1.93 -3.56
C ALA A 340 13.83 -2.21 -5.08
N SER A 341 15.02 -1.99 -5.64
CA SER A 341 15.36 -2.33 -7.04
C SER A 341 15.65 -3.83 -7.31
N GLY A 342 15.41 -4.73 -6.35
CA GLY A 342 15.65 -6.18 -6.54
C GLY A 342 17.08 -6.68 -6.25
N LYS A 343 17.98 -5.84 -5.74
CA LYS A 343 19.38 -6.22 -5.44
C LYS A 343 19.54 -7.51 -4.62
N THR A 344 18.99 -7.55 -3.41
CA THR A 344 19.06 -8.73 -2.52
C THR A 344 18.40 -9.97 -3.13
N PHE A 345 17.40 -9.81 -4.00
CA PHE A 345 16.80 -10.93 -4.73
C PHE A 345 17.82 -11.53 -5.72
N LEU A 346 18.54 -10.71 -6.48
CA LEU A 346 19.60 -11.19 -7.37
C LEU A 346 20.74 -11.86 -6.59
N PHE A 347 21.13 -11.29 -5.44
CA PHE A 347 22.12 -11.92 -4.56
C PHE A 347 21.70 -13.34 -4.15
N ASN A 348 20.50 -13.49 -3.58
CA ASN A 348 19.98 -14.78 -3.13
C ASN A 348 19.81 -15.78 -4.29
N ARG A 349 19.42 -15.31 -5.48
CA ARG A 349 19.16 -16.18 -6.65
C ARG A 349 20.42 -16.67 -7.35
N VAL A 350 21.48 -15.85 -7.39
CA VAL A 350 22.66 -16.11 -8.24
C VAL A 350 23.95 -16.26 -7.45
N PHE A 351 24.22 -15.35 -6.51
CA PHE A 351 25.51 -15.25 -5.84
C PHE A 351 25.61 -16.11 -4.57
N ALA A 352 24.52 -16.25 -3.80
CA ALA A 352 24.49 -17.14 -2.64
C ALA A 352 24.69 -18.63 -3.01
N PRO A 353 24.08 -19.19 -4.08
CA PRO A 353 24.38 -20.54 -4.56
C PRO A 353 25.80 -20.69 -5.14
N ALA A 354 26.45 -19.58 -5.49
CA ALA A 354 27.85 -19.53 -5.92
C ALA A 354 28.82 -19.24 -4.75
N HIS A 355 28.36 -19.34 -3.50
CA HIS A 355 29.15 -19.19 -2.28
C HIS A 355 29.81 -17.80 -2.06
N TYR A 356 29.30 -16.74 -2.69
CA TYR A 356 29.74 -15.38 -2.39
C TYR A 356 29.25 -14.94 -1.01
N VAL A 357 30.08 -14.16 -0.31
CA VAL A 357 29.73 -13.56 0.98
C VAL A 357 28.82 -12.35 0.77
N HIS A 358 27.69 -12.30 1.47
CA HIS A 358 26.78 -11.15 1.45
C HIS A 358 27.29 -10.05 2.37
N VAL A 359 27.58 -8.87 1.82
CA VAL A 359 27.95 -7.69 2.60
C VAL A 359 26.85 -6.64 2.41
N ASN A 360 26.07 -6.40 3.46
CA ASN A 360 24.92 -5.49 3.44
C ASN A 360 24.96 -4.53 4.64
N GLN A 361 24.88 -3.23 4.37
CA GLN A 361 24.96 -2.16 5.37
C GLN A 361 23.70 -2.05 6.24
N ASP A 362 22.52 -2.53 5.81
CA ASP A 362 21.33 -2.59 6.66
C ASP A 362 21.61 -3.49 7.89
N THR A 363 22.34 -4.60 7.68
CA THR A 363 22.78 -5.52 8.73
C THR A 363 24.00 -4.99 9.50
N LEU A 364 25.03 -4.51 8.79
CA LEU A 364 26.31 -4.09 9.38
C LEU A 364 26.31 -2.65 9.94
N ARG A 365 25.23 -1.89 9.70
CA ARG A 365 24.96 -0.49 10.08
C ARG A 365 25.87 0.58 9.46
N THR A 366 27.19 0.35 9.37
CA THR A 366 28.14 1.36 8.84
C THR A 366 28.92 0.86 7.64
N ARG A 367 29.27 1.78 6.73
CA ARG A 367 30.12 1.50 5.56
C ARG A 367 31.48 0.95 5.97
N ASP A 368 32.08 1.48 7.03
CA ASP A 368 33.44 1.09 7.42
C ASP A 368 33.47 -0.34 7.99
N LYS A 369 32.37 -0.81 8.61
CA LYS A 369 32.15 -2.23 8.92
C LYS A 369 32.00 -3.09 7.66
N CYS A 370 31.29 -2.61 6.63
CA CYS A 370 31.22 -3.29 5.33
C CYS A 370 32.62 -3.44 4.70
N LEU A 371 33.45 -2.39 4.74
CA LEU A 371 34.83 -2.43 4.25
C LEU A 371 35.71 -3.40 5.06
N GLY A 372 35.50 -3.49 6.37
CA GLY A 372 36.13 -4.49 7.24
C GLY A 372 35.79 -5.92 6.82
N VAL A 373 34.48 -6.24 6.74
CA VAL A 373 34.00 -7.57 6.34
C VAL A 373 34.47 -7.95 4.93
N VAL A 374 34.48 -7.02 3.97
CA VAL A 374 35.05 -7.29 2.62
C VAL A 374 36.53 -7.64 2.73
N ARG A 375 37.33 -6.85 3.46
CA ARG A 375 38.77 -7.10 3.64
C ARG A 375 39.04 -8.49 4.23
N GLU A 376 38.38 -8.82 5.33
CA GLU A 376 38.55 -10.11 6.03
C GLU A 376 38.22 -11.30 5.12
N ASN A 377 37.16 -11.21 4.32
CA ASN A 377 36.73 -12.30 3.45
C ASN A 377 37.62 -12.43 2.21
N ILE A 378 38.05 -11.33 1.60
CA ILE A 378 39.02 -11.34 0.50
C ILE A 378 40.37 -11.91 0.95
N GLN A 379 40.84 -11.54 2.15
CA GLN A 379 42.06 -12.12 2.74
C GLN A 379 41.92 -13.63 3.04
N ALA A 380 40.70 -14.11 3.29
CA ALA A 380 40.36 -15.54 3.38
C ALA A 380 40.05 -16.19 2.00
N ASN A 381 40.37 -15.52 0.89
CA ASN A 381 40.09 -15.92 -0.49
C ASN A 381 38.60 -16.25 -0.77
N ARG A 382 37.67 -15.46 -0.20
CA ARG A 382 36.22 -15.56 -0.43
C ARG A 382 35.69 -14.31 -1.14
N SER A 383 35.14 -14.49 -2.35
CA SER A 383 34.52 -13.41 -3.10
C SER A 383 33.30 -12.82 -2.38
N CYS A 384 33.11 -11.51 -2.52
CA CYS A 384 32.11 -10.74 -1.77
C CYS A 384 31.16 -9.99 -2.71
N VAL A 385 29.87 -9.95 -2.37
CA VAL A 385 28.89 -9.03 -2.99
C VAL A 385 28.53 -7.94 -2.00
N VAL A 386 28.75 -6.69 -2.39
CA VAL A 386 28.38 -5.50 -1.61
C VAL A 386 27.00 -5.02 -2.05
N ASP A 387 25.96 -5.51 -1.37
CA ASP A 387 24.54 -5.20 -1.58
C ASP A 387 24.15 -3.91 -0.83
N ASN A 388 24.75 -2.80 -1.26
CA ASN A 388 24.44 -1.45 -0.77
C ASN A 388 23.83 -0.60 -1.89
N THR A 389 23.38 0.61 -1.59
CA THR A 389 22.78 1.50 -2.60
C THR A 389 23.79 2.16 -3.54
N ASN A 390 25.02 2.40 -3.06
CA ASN A 390 26.22 2.81 -3.81
C ASN A 390 25.96 3.93 -4.86
N ARG A 391 25.15 4.91 -4.48
CA ARG A 391 24.45 5.87 -5.36
C ARG A 391 25.36 6.77 -6.22
N ASP A 392 26.54 7.13 -5.69
CA ASP A 392 27.41 8.16 -6.24
C ASP A 392 28.87 7.69 -6.34
N ARG A 393 29.66 8.35 -7.19
CA ARG A 393 31.08 8.02 -7.45
C ARG A 393 31.92 8.05 -6.18
N ALA A 394 31.65 8.99 -5.27
CA ALA A 394 32.35 9.10 -3.99
C ALA A 394 32.14 7.88 -3.09
N THR A 395 30.92 7.36 -3.02
CA THR A 395 30.57 6.15 -2.28
C THR A 395 31.22 4.92 -2.89
N ARG A 396 31.19 4.79 -4.22
CA ARG A 396 31.80 3.66 -4.95
C ARG A 396 33.32 3.64 -4.81
N LYS A 397 33.97 4.81 -4.84
CA LYS A 397 35.43 4.96 -4.69
C LYS A 397 36.00 4.23 -3.49
N HIS A 398 35.29 4.21 -2.35
CA HIS A 398 35.76 3.49 -1.15
C HIS A 398 35.96 1.98 -1.36
N TYR A 399 35.12 1.34 -2.17
CA TYR A 399 35.26 -0.09 -2.48
C TYR A 399 36.29 -0.33 -3.59
N ILE A 400 36.41 0.59 -4.56
CA ILE A 400 37.42 0.53 -5.63
C ILE A 400 38.83 0.72 -5.06
N ASP A 401 39.03 1.68 -4.16
CA ASP A 401 40.31 1.88 -3.46
C ASP A 401 40.65 0.67 -2.58
N LEU A 402 39.64 0.04 -1.94
CA LEU A 402 39.83 -1.20 -1.17
C LEU A 402 40.29 -2.35 -2.08
N ALA A 403 39.61 -2.58 -3.21
CA ALA A 403 39.96 -3.60 -4.19
C ALA A 403 41.42 -3.42 -4.67
N ARG A 404 41.78 -2.19 -5.06
CA ARG A 404 43.15 -1.83 -5.46
C ARG A 404 44.17 -2.09 -4.34
N SER A 405 43.85 -1.77 -3.09
CA SER A 405 44.74 -2.00 -1.93
C SER A 405 44.94 -3.48 -1.60
N LEU A 406 44.01 -4.35 -2.00
CA LEU A 406 44.04 -5.80 -1.79
C LEU A 406 44.53 -6.57 -3.02
N GLY A 407 44.77 -5.89 -4.16
CA GLY A 407 45.19 -6.53 -5.41
C GLY A 407 44.12 -7.44 -6.04
N VAL A 408 42.84 -7.20 -5.75
CA VAL A 408 41.73 -8.03 -6.26
C VAL A 408 40.84 -7.28 -7.25
N ARG A 409 40.17 -8.06 -8.10
CA ARG A 409 39.22 -7.57 -9.09
C ARG A 409 37.99 -6.93 -8.45
N ILE A 410 37.48 -5.84 -9.03
CA ILE A 410 36.17 -5.26 -8.73
C ILE A 410 35.28 -5.11 -9.97
N ARG A 411 34.05 -5.63 -9.89
CA ARG A 411 33.00 -5.51 -10.93
C ARG A 411 31.80 -4.73 -10.42
N CYS A 412 31.01 -4.15 -11.34
CA CYS A 412 29.81 -3.38 -11.02
C CYS A 412 28.56 -3.95 -11.71
N LEU A 413 27.50 -4.19 -10.93
CA LEU A 413 26.15 -4.51 -11.41
C LEU A 413 25.21 -3.36 -11.11
N TYR A 414 24.75 -2.68 -12.16
CA TYR A 414 23.90 -1.49 -12.08
C TYR A 414 22.43 -1.82 -12.30
N PHE A 415 21.63 -1.73 -11.24
CA PHE A 415 20.19 -2.00 -11.26
C PHE A 415 19.44 -0.76 -11.75
N ASP A 416 19.29 -0.63 -13.06
CA ASP A 416 18.58 0.47 -13.70
C ASP A 416 17.06 0.22 -13.70
N VAL A 417 16.50 0.23 -12.50
CA VAL A 417 15.05 0.07 -12.26
C VAL A 417 14.43 1.46 -12.07
N PRO A 418 13.38 1.85 -12.82
CA PRO A 418 12.79 3.18 -12.70
C PRO A 418 12.20 3.48 -11.32
N LYS A 419 12.23 4.76 -10.89
CA LYS A 419 11.72 5.22 -9.57
C LYS A 419 10.33 4.66 -9.23
N HIS A 420 9.39 4.71 -10.17
CA HIS A 420 8.02 4.22 -9.94
C HIS A 420 7.96 2.69 -9.73
N VAL A 421 8.85 1.91 -10.36
CA VAL A 421 8.96 0.46 -10.12
C VAL A 421 9.57 0.19 -8.75
N CYS A 422 10.58 0.96 -8.32
CA CYS A 422 11.12 0.85 -6.96
C CYS A 422 10.08 1.19 -5.88
N VAL A 423 9.30 2.27 -6.07
CA VAL A 423 8.19 2.62 -5.17
C VAL A 423 7.13 1.51 -5.17
N HIS A 424 6.75 1.00 -6.34
CA HIS A 424 5.82 -0.11 -6.45
C HIS A 424 6.32 -1.37 -5.72
N ASN A 425 7.57 -1.80 -5.96
CA ASN A 425 8.20 -2.94 -5.30
C ASN A 425 8.27 -2.78 -3.79
N ASN A 426 8.53 -1.57 -3.29
CA ASN A 426 8.54 -1.25 -1.86
C ASN A 426 7.17 -1.49 -1.23
N HIS A 427 6.11 -0.93 -1.84
CA HIS A 427 4.74 -1.13 -1.38
C HIS A 427 4.28 -2.60 -1.53
N PHE A 428 4.58 -3.25 -2.64
CA PHE A 428 4.22 -4.65 -2.87
C PHE A 428 4.82 -5.56 -1.80
N ARG A 429 6.13 -5.48 -1.55
CA ARG A 429 6.81 -6.32 -0.56
C ARG A 429 6.38 -6.03 0.88
N ALA A 430 6.01 -4.78 1.17
CA ALA A 430 5.54 -4.39 2.50
C ALA A 430 4.10 -4.80 2.81
N HIS A 431 3.21 -4.79 1.81
CA HIS A 431 1.78 -5.04 2.00
C HIS A 431 1.30 -6.41 1.52
N HIS A 432 1.99 -7.04 0.56
CA HIS A 432 1.72 -8.42 0.16
C HIS A 432 2.54 -9.44 0.97
N GLY A 433 3.69 -9.01 1.50
CA GLY A 433 4.64 -9.89 2.17
C GLY A 433 5.57 -10.64 1.20
N PRO A 434 6.31 -11.64 1.71
CA PRO A 434 7.27 -12.42 0.92
C PRO A 434 6.57 -13.30 -0.13
N THR A 435 7.18 -13.42 -1.31
CA THR A 435 6.66 -14.22 -2.44
C THR A 435 7.10 -15.68 -2.40
N SER A 436 8.05 -16.01 -1.52
CA SER A 436 8.53 -17.36 -1.23
C SER A 436 8.98 -17.47 0.23
N GLY A 437 9.03 -18.69 0.78
CA GLY A 437 9.48 -18.91 2.16
C GLY A 437 10.94 -18.54 2.46
N GLN A 438 11.73 -18.17 1.45
CA GLN A 438 13.11 -17.69 1.59
C GLN A 438 13.20 -16.16 1.71
N GLU A 439 12.11 -15.42 1.47
CA GLU A 439 12.11 -13.97 1.59
C GLU A 439 11.71 -13.51 3.00
N LEU A 440 12.49 -12.59 3.56
CA LEU A 440 12.13 -11.89 4.81
C LEU A 440 10.98 -10.92 4.56
N VAL A 441 10.01 -10.89 5.49
CA VAL A 441 9.01 -9.80 5.60
C VAL A 441 9.74 -8.47 5.67
N ARG A 442 9.31 -7.49 4.87
CA ARG A 442 9.89 -6.13 4.85
C ARG A 442 8.86 -5.12 5.33
N SER A 443 9.31 -4.15 6.12
CA SER A 443 8.54 -2.93 6.38
C SER A 443 8.55 -2.01 5.16
N LEU A 444 7.56 -1.12 5.07
CA LEU A 444 7.52 -0.09 4.04
C LEU A 444 8.66 0.91 4.27
N LEU A 445 9.58 1.02 3.30
CA LEU A 445 10.64 2.01 3.36
C LEU A 445 10.06 3.43 3.20
N PRO A 446 10.56 4.45 3.92
CA PRO A 446 10.17 5.84 3.72
C PRO A 446 10.40 6.27 2.27
N ALA A 447 9.45 7.02 1.69
CA ALA A 447 9.57 7.53 0.33
C ALA A 447 10.89 8.29 0.11
N THR A 448 11.29 9.12 1.07
CA THR A 448 12.54 9.89 1.09
C THR A 448 13.80 9.05 0.86
N ALA A 449 13.82 7.77 1.25
CA ALA A 449 14.96 6.87 1.02
C ALA A 449 15.13 6.48 -0.45
N ILE A 450 14.01 6.32 -1.19
CA ILE A 450 14.02 6.10 -2.64
C ILE A 450 14.27 7.44 -3.35
N GLU A 451 13.63 8.52 -2.91
CA GLU A 451 13.72 9.83 -3.56
C GLU A 451 15.11 10.45 -3.50
N SER A 452 15.77 10.43 -2.34
CA SER A 452 17.16 10.89 -2.21
C SER A 452 18.11 10.10 -3.10
N TRP A 453 17.94 8.77 -3.21
CA TRP A 453 18.74 7.96 -4.13
C TRP A 453 18.60 8.42 -5.58
N PHE A 454 17.38 8.61 -6.09
CA PHE A 454 17.18 9.06 -7.47
C PHE A 454 17.61 10.51 -7.72
N LYS A 455 17.52 11.38 -6.71
CA LYS A 455 17.97 12.78 -6.80
C LYS A 455 19.50 12.86 -6.93
N ASP A 456 20.21 12.06 -6.15
CA ASP A 456 21.66 12.15 -6.00
C ASP A 456 22.41 11.05 -6.79
N ARG A 457 21.71 10.27 -7.64
CA ARG A 457 22.32 9.16 -8.40
C ARG A 457 23.31 9.67 -9.44
N GLN A 458 24.45 9.00 -9.53
CA GLN A 458 25.37 9.10 -10.65
C GLN A 458 25.48 7.70 -11.27
N PRO A 459 25.13 7.50 -12.56
CA PRO A 459 25.38 6.23 -13.24
C PRO A 459 26.83 5.77 -13.01
N PRO A 460 27.08 4.48 -12.77
CA PRO A 460 28.44 3.99 -12.65
C PRO A 460 29.14 4.03 -14.01
N LEU A 461 30.42 4.39 -14.02
CA LEU A 461 31.25 4.47 -15.23
C LEU A 461 32.50 3.59 -15.08
N ARG A 462 32.98 3.01 -16.18
CA ARG A 462 34.17 2.14 -16.15
C ARG A 462 35.43 2.89 -15.70
N ASP A 463 35.51 4.19 -16.02
CA ASP A 463 36.60 5.11 -15.66
C ASP A 463 36.75 5.33 -14.13
N GLU A 464 35.79 4.90 -13.32
CA GLU A 464 35.91 4.90 -11.86
C GLU A 464 36.98 3.91 -11.37
N GLY A 465 37.32 2.91 -12.18
CA GLY A 465 38.30 1.87 -11.89
C GLY A 465 37.67 0.49 -11.72
N PHE A 466 36.70 0.11 -12.56
CA PHE A 466 36.15 -1.25 -12.61
C PHE A 466 36.89 -2.12 -13.64
N ASP A 467 37.22 -3.36 -13.27
CA ASP A 467 38.00 -4.32 -14.08
C ASP A 467 37.17 -5.06 -15.15
N ALA A 468 35.96 -4.57 -15.43
CA ALA A 468 35.03 -5.15 -16.38
C ALA A 468 34.13 -4.06 -16.97
N GLN A 469 33.47 -4.39 -18.09
CA GLN A 469 32.28 -3.64 -18.49
C GLN A 469 31.22 -3.72 -17.38
N ILE A 470 30.47 -2.64 -17.22
CA ILE A 470 29.41 -2.56 -16.23
C ILE A 470 28.23 -3.37 -16.73
N ILE A 471 27.66 -4.19 -15.84
CA ILE A 471 26.49 -5.00 -16.17
C ILE A 471 25.24 -4.21 -15.79
N ARG A 472 24.48 -3.73 -16.78
CA ARG A 472 23.17 -3.08 -16.60
C ARG A 472 22.13 -4.15 -16.34
N ILE A 473 21.73 -4.27 -15.09
CA ILE A 473 20.68 -5.17 -14.63
C ILE A 473 19.33 -4.50 -14.87
N VAL A 474 18.57 -5.04 -15.82
CA VAL A 474 17.14 -4.75 -16.02
C VAL A 474 16.32 -5.96 -15.58
N GLY A 475 15.02 -5.80 -15.34
CA GLY A 475 14.20 -6.93 -14.92
C GLY A 475 12.71 -6.72 -15.17
N ARG A 476 12.09 -7.74 -15.77
CA ARG A 476 10.63 -7.91 -15.81
C ARG A 476 10.18 -8.80 -14.65
N TRP A 477 8.87 -8.90 -14.43
CA TRP A 477 8.33 -9.89 -13.51
C TRP A 477 8.74 -11.32 -13.92
N SER A 478 9.23 -12.09 -12.96
CA SER A 478 9.52 -13.52 -13.09
C SER A 478 9.12 -14.23 -11.79
N GLY A 479 8.20 -15.18 -11.87
CA GLY A 479 7.70 -15.89 -10.69
C GLY A 479 6.32 -16.50 -10.93
N ASP A 480 5.65 -16.85 -9.85
CA ASP A 480 4.30 -17.41 -9.87
C ASP A 480 3.27 -16.47 -10.52
N LYS A 481 2.28 -17.04 -11.22
CA LYS A 481 1.24 -16.31 -11.95
C LYS A 481 0.19 -15.68 -11.06
N ASP A 482 -0.11 -16.25 -9.90
CA ASP A 482 -1.09 -15.67 -8.96
C ASP A 482 -0.45 -14.57 -8.11
N VAL A 483 0.84 -14.71 -7.78
CA VAL A 483 1.65 -13.59 -7.29
C VAL A 483 1.75 -12.48 -8.35
N GLU A 484 1.93 -12.80 -9.64
CA GLU A 484 1.94 -11.81 -10.72
C GLU A 484 0.63 -10.99 -10.80
N LYS A 485 -0.53 -11.67 -10.73
CA LYS A 485 -1.83 -11.00 -10.71
C LYS A 485 -1.92 -9.97 -9.59
N ARG A 486 -1.36 -10.29 -8.40
CA ARG A 486 -1.31 -9.39 -7.24
C ARG A 486 -0.29 -8.27 -7.45
N TYR A 487 0.92 -8.56 -7.94
CA TYR A 487 1.93 -7.56 -8.30
C TYR A 487 1.40 -6.53 -9.31
N ARG A 488 0.56 -6.95 -10.25
CA ARG A 488 -0.06 -6.05 -11.23
C ARG A 488 -1.07 -5.06 -10.60
N MET A 489 -1.50 -5.21 -9.34
CA MET A 489 -2.41 -4.26 -8.67
C MET A 489 -1.76 -2.91 -8.34
N TYR A 490 -2.56 -1.89 -8.07
CA TYR A 490 -2.11 -0.65 -7.43
C TYR A 490 -1.96 -0.84 -5.92
N TYR A 491 -0.86 -0.37 -5.35
CA TYR A 491 -0.63 -0.35 -3.90
C TYR A 491 -0.43 1.06 -3.32
N HIS A 492 -0.26 2.05 -4.19
CA HIS A 492 -0.06 3.48 -3.97
C HIS A 492 -0.64 4.23 -5.18
#